data_AF-A0A7X7LYG0-F1
#
_entry.id   AF-A0A7X7LYG0-F1
#
_cell.length_a   1.000
_cell.length_b   1.000
_cell.length_c   1.000
_cell.angle_alpha   90.00
_cell.angle_beta   90.00
_cell.angle_gamma   90.00
#
_symmetry.space_group_name_H-M   'P 1'
#
loop_
_entity.id
_entity.type
_entity.pdbx_description
1 polymer ?
#
loop_
_entity_poly.entity_id
_entity_poly.type
_entity_poly.pdbx_seq_one_letter_code
_entity_poly.pdbx_strand_id
1 'polypeptide(L)'
;NFRRSLDDGANASVLPIFNTASLVGFGAVIAALPAFELIKAFVDQLGAGNPLVSLALSVNVLAGVTGSASGGMSIALQTLGADYLALAQSAGVAPELLHRVTTVATGGLDSLPHNGAVVTLLAICGLSHREAYKDIFMVAVLFPILALTLLVILGSVLGSF
;
A
#
# COMPACT_ATOMS: atom_id res chain seq x y z
N ASN A 1 3.36 23.19 -30.63
CA ASN A 1 2.52 22.25 -29.85
C ASN A 1 3.33 21.20 -29.12
N PHE A 2 4.14 20.35 -29.79
CA PHE A 2 4.89 19.29 -29.09
C PHE A 2 5.82 19.75 -27.93
N ARG A 3 6.69 20.75 -28.17
CA ARG A 3 7.58 21.28 -27.10
C ARG A 3 6.83 21.84 -25.89
N ARG A 4 5.74 22.56 -26.15
CA ARG A 4 4.89 23.12 -25.09
C ARG A 4 4.21 22.02 -24.28
N SER A 5 3.71 20.97 -24.92
CA SER A 5 3.15 19.81 -24.21
C SER A 5 4.20 19.07 -23.35
N LEU A 6 5.46 19.01 -23.80
CA LEU A 6 6.55 18.47 -23.00
C LEU A 6 6.89 19.36 -21.80
N ASP A 7 6.97 20.68 -21.98
CA ASP A 7 7.21 21.63 -20.89
C ASP A 7 6.07 21.63 -19.87
N ASP A 8 4.82 21.61 -20.33
CA ASP A 8 3.64 21.55 -19.48
C ASP A 8 3.61 20.22 -18.70
N GLY A 9 3.94 19.10 -19.35
CA GLY A 9 4.05 17.79 -18.70
C GLY A 9 5.19 17.71 -17.68
N ALA A 10 6.37 18.26 -18.01
CA ALA A 10 7.50 18.32 -17.10
C ALA A 10 7.15 19.14 -15.84
N ASN A 11 6.56 20.33 -16.02
CA ASN A 11 6.10 21.16 -14.91
C ASN A 11 5.00 20.47 -14.08
N ALA A 12 4.03 19.82 -14.73
CA ALA A 12 2.97 19.08 -14.04
C ALA A 12 3.50 17.89 -13.23
N SER A 13 4.63 17.29 -13.63
CA SER A 13 5.23 16.13 -12.94
C SER A 13 5.97 16.48 -11.65
N VAL A 14 6.37 17.74 -11.46
CA VAL A 14 7.18 18.17 -10.31
C VAL A 14 6.48 17.88 -8.99
N LEU A 15 5.19 18.23 -8.88
CA LEU A 15 4.41 18.02 -7.65
C LEU A 15 4.26 16.51 -7.31
N PRO A 16 3.84 15.63 -8.25
CA PRO A 16 3.85 14.18 -8.03
C PRO A 16 5.22 13.60 -7.63
N ILE A 17 6.30 14.04 -8.27
CA ILE A 17 7.66 13.57 -7.96
C ILE A 17 8.06 13.99 -6.55
N PHE A 18 7.82 15.25 -6.17
CA PHE A 18 8.11 15.73 -4.83
C PHE A 18 7.33 14.96 -3.76
N ASN A 19 6.04 14.71 -3.99
CA ASN A 19 5.23 13.90 -3.08
C ASN A 19 5.80 12.49 -2.90
N THR A 20 6.21 11.85 -4.00
CA THR A 20 6.83 10.51 -3.95
C THR A 20 8.16 10.54 -3.19
N ALA A 21 9.02 11.50 -3.48
CA ALA A 21 10.31 11.66 -2.81
C ALA A 21 10.15 11.96 -1.31
N SER A 22 9.20 12.82 -0.94
CA SER A 22 8.86 13.13 0.45
C SER A 22 8.30 11.91 1.18
N LEU A 23 7.47 11.09 0.53
CA LEU A 23 6.96 9.84 1.10
C LEU A 23 8.08 8.82 1.34
N VAL A 24 9.03 8.70 0.41
CA VAL A 24 10.22 7.85 0.58
C VAL A 24 11.08 8.34 1.75
N GLY A 25 11.33 9.65 1.85
CA GLY A 25 12.06 10.24 2.98
C GLY A 25 11.35 10.03 4.32
N PHE A 26 10.03 10.21 4.35
CA PHE A 26 9.22 9.92 5.53
C PHE A 26 9.28 8.44 5.92
N GLY A 27 9.18 7.53 4.94
CA GLY A 27 9.32 6.09 5.17
C GLY A 27 10.65 5.71 5.79
N ALA A 28 11.75 6.28 5.30
CA ALA A 28 13.08 6.06 5.88
C ALA A 28 13.19 6.56 7.33
N VAL A 29 12.55 7.69 7.66
CA VAL A 29 12.49 8.20 9.04
C VAL A 29 11.65 7.28 9.92
N ILE A 30 10.46 6.88 9.48
CA ILE A 30 9.57 5.97 10.22
C ILE A 30 10.27 4.63 10.48
N ALA A 31 10.94 4.08 9.47
CA ALA A 31 11.72 2.85 9.59
C ALA A 31 12.82 2.91 10.65
N ALA A 32 13.39 4.10 10.89
CA ALA A 32 14.43 4.33 11.88
C ALA A 32 13.87 4.56 13.31
N LEU A 33 12.55 4.72 13.47
CA LEU A 33 11.95 4.91 14.79
C LEU A 33 11.82 3.58 15.55
N PRO A 34 12.09 3.55 16.87
CA PRO A 34 11.87 2.36 17.69
C PRO A 34 10.40 1.87 17.69
N ALA A 35 9.45 2.78 17.45
CA ALA A 35 8.03 2.44 17.34
C ALA A 35 7.73 1.54 16.12
N PHE A 36 8.58 1.55 15.10
CA PHE A 36 8.43 0.69 13.93
C PHE A 36 8.67 -0.78 14.27
N GLU A 37 9.54 -1.08 15.22
CA GLU A 37 9.74 -2.44 15.73
C GLU A 37 8.49 -2.99 16.43
N LEU A 38 7.70 -2.13 17.09
CA LEU A 38 6.40 -2.53 17.65
C LEU A 38 5.40 -2.89 16.55
N ILE A 39 5.42 -2.16 15.42
CA ILE A 39 4.57 -2.46 14.26
C ILE A 39 5.01 -3.80 13.63
N LYS A 40 6.32 -4.00 13.41
CA LYS A 40 6.88 -5.29 12.95
C LYS A 40 6.43 -6.44 13.86
N ALA A 41 6.65 -6.32 15.17
CA ALA A 41 6.32 -7.35 16.15
C ALA A 41 4.80 -7.64 16.21
N PHE A 42 3.97 -6.62 16.12
CA PHE A 42 2.51 -6.78 16.08
C PHE A 42 2.06 -7.51 14.82
N VAL A 43 2.63 -7.16 13.67
CA VAL A 43 2.28 -7.76 12.39
C VAL A 43 2.78 -9.21 12.29
N ASP A 44 3.97 -9.51 12.81
CA ASP A 44 4.48 -10.88 12.89
C ASP A 44 3.63 -11.79 13.78
N GLN A 45 3.10 -11.28 14.90
CA GLN A 45 2.16 -12.01 15.75
C GLN A 45 0.84 -12.29 15.03
N LEU A 46 0.33 -11.32 14.27
CA LEU A 46 -0.90 -11.47 13.48
C LEU A 46 -0.72 -12.39 12.27
N GLY A 47 0.48 -12.45 11.69
CA GLY A 47 0.80 -13.26 10.53
C GLY A 47 0.79 -14.77 10.80
N ALA A 48 0.77 -15.20 12.06
CA ALA A 48 0.76 -16.60 12.49
C ALA A 48 1.84 -17.47 11.80
N GLY A 49 2.99 -16.88 11.47
CA GLY A 49 4.10 -17.53 10.77
C GLY A 49 3.99 -17.60 9.24
N ASN A 50 2.91 -17.07 8.63
CA ASN A 50 2.79 -16.97 7.17
C ASN A 50 3.37 -15.63 6.67
N PRO A 51 4.48 -15.62 5.91
CA PRO A 51 5.12 -14.40 5.44
C PRO A 51 4.23 -13.56 4.51
N LEU A 52 3.29 -14.19 3.79
CA LEU A 52 2.36 -13.46 2.92
C LEU A 52 1.33 -12.67 3.73
N VAL A 53 0.83 -13.25 4.84
CA VAL A 53 -0.13 -12.57 5.72
C VAL A 53 0.53 -11.41 6.43
N SER A 54 1.71 -11.64 7.03
CA SER A 54 2.46 -10.61 7.74
C SER A 54 2.85 -9.44 6.81
N LEU A 55 3.29 -9.75 5.58
CA LEU A 55 3.57 -8.70 4.58
C LEU A 55 2.31 -7.94 4.16
N ALA A 56 1.21 -8.65 3.87
CA ALA A 56 -0.05 -8.05 3.44
C ALA A 56 -0.61 -7.07 4.49
N LEU A 57 -0.50 -7.42 5.77
CA LEU A 57 -0.90 -6.56 6.88
C LEU A 57 0.01 -5.34 7.01
N SER A 58 1.33 -5.54 6.94
CA SER A 58 2.32 -4.47 7.02
C SER A 58 2.09 -3.41 5.93
N VAL A 59 1.90 -3.87 4.69
CA VAL A 59 1.66 -3.02 3.52
C VAL A 59 0.33 -2.27 3.65
N ASN A 60 -0.73 -2.94 4.09
CA ASN A 60 -2.03 -2.28 4.32
C ASN A 60 -1.94 -1.20 5.37
N VAL A 61 -1.30 -1.47 6.52
CA VAL A 61 -1.17 -0.49 7.59
C VAL A 61 -0.38 0.74 7.09
N LEU A 62 0.72 0.53 6.37
CA LEU A 62 1.52 1.62 5.81
C LEU A 62 0.76 2.40 4.72
N ALA A 63 0.02 1.72 3.85
CA ALA A 63 -0.85 2.36 2.86
C ALA A 63 -1.96 3.18 3.54
N GLY A 64 -2.52 2.68 4.64
CA GLY A 64 -3.52 3.39 5.43
C GLY A 64 -2.97 4.61 6.15
N VAL A 65 -1.81 4.50 6.79
CA VAL A 65 -1.14 5.64 7.45
C VAL A 65 -0.78 6.73 6.44
N THR A 66 -0.29 6.33 5.26
CA THR A 66 0.08 7.29 4.21
C THR A 66 -1.11 7.83 3.41
N GLY A 67 -2.26 7.13 3.41
CA GLY A 67 -3.40 7.49 2.56
C GLY A 67 -3.08 7.43 1.06
N SER A 68 -2.14 6.57 0.66
CA SER A 68 -1.64 6.44 -0.71
C SER A 68 -1.14 5.03 -0.99
N ALA A 69 -1.73 4.34 -1.97
CA ALA A 69 -1.31 2.99 -2.35
C ALA A 69 0.17 2.93 -2.76
N SER A 70 0.59 3.77 -3.72
CA SER A 70 1.97 3.77 -4.21
C SER A 70 2.98 4.25 -3.15
N GLY A 71 2.57 5.19 -2.30
CA GLY A 71 3.36 5.65 -1.16
C GLY A 71 3.60 4.53 -0.15
N GLY A 72 2.53 3.91 0.34
CA GLY A 72 2.60 2.81 1.30
C GLY A 72 3.39 1.61 0.78
N MET A 73 3.22 1.26 -0.51
CA MET A 73 4.00 0.21 -1.16
C MET A 73 5.50 0.50 -1.13
N SER A 74 5.87 1.72 -1.50
CA SER A 74 7.28 2.12 -1.63
C SER A 74 7.97 2.05 -0.27
N ILE A 75 7.31 2.58 0.77
CA ILE A 75 7.82 2.52 2.14
C ILE A 75 7.93 1.06 2.59
N ALA A 76 6.88 0.26 2.41
CA ALA A 76 6.89 -1.14 2.83
C ALA A 76 8.01 -1.94 2.16
N LEU A 77 8.19 -1.80 0.83
CA LEU A 77 9.23 -2.53 0.11
C LEU A 77 10.64 -2.04 0.44
N GLN A 78 10.84 -0.74 0.66
CA GLN A 78 12.15 -0.20 1.05
C GLN A 78 12.55 -0.64 2.45
N THR A 79 11.61 -0.71 3.37
CA THR A 79 11.89 -1.01 4.77
C THR A 79 11.85 -2.50 5.08
N LEU A 80 10.93 -3.25 4.47
CA LEU A 80 10.61 -4.63 4.82
C LEU A 80 10.93 -5.61 3.69
N GLY A 81 11.09 -5.14 2.45
CA GLY A 81 11.15 -6.00 1.27
C GLY A 81 12.27 -7.04 1.32
N ALA A 82 13.46 -6.67 1.78
CA ALA A 82 14.59 -7.60 1.90
C ALA A 82 14.35 -8.70 2.94
N ASP A 83 13.86 -8.33 4.13
CA ASP A 83 13.54 -9.26 5.22
C ASP A 83 12.47 -10.27 4.79
N TYR A 84 11.39 -9.78 4.16
CA TYR A 84 10.30 -10.61 3.70
C TYR A 84 10.66 -11.47 2.49
N LEU A 85 11.57 -11.01 1.61
CA LEU A 85 12.09 -11.84 0.53
C LEU A 85 12.91 -13.00 1.08
N ALA A 86 13.74 -12.78 2.11
CA ALA A 86 14.50 -13.84 2.77
C ALA A 86 13.58 -14.84 3.49
N LEU A 87 12.54 -14.34 4.18
CA LEU A 87 11.49 -15.17 4.79
C LEU A 87 10.71 -15.98 3.75
N ALA A 88 10.37 -15.37 2.61
CA ALA A 88 9.67 -16.06 1.53
C ALA A 88 10.53 -17.17 0.93
N GLN A 89 11.81 -16.91 0.70
CA GLN A 89 12.75 -17.92 0.20
C GLN A 89 12.88 -19.11 1.15
N SER A 90 12.96 -18.88 2.46
CA SER A 90 13.03 -19.96 3.46
C SER A 90 11.72 -20.73 3.59
N ALA A 91 10.58 -20.08 3.36
CA ALA A 91 9.25 -20.69 3.35
C ALA A 91 8.86 -21.32 2.00
N GLY A 92 9.72 -21.27 0.97
CA GLY A 92 9.42 -21.79 -0.37
C GLY A 92 8.39 -20.97 -1.15
N VAL A 93 8.18 -19.71 -0.78
CA VAL A 93 7.26 -18.77 -1.43
C VAL A 93 7.97 -18.05 -2.58
N ALA A 94 7.35 -18.05 -3.75
CA ALA A 94 7.89 -17.40 -4.94
C ALA A 94 7.91 -15.85 -4.80
N PRO A 95 8.99 -15.15 -5.19
CA PRO A 95 9.06 -13.69 -5.15
C PRO A 95 7.95 -12.99 -5.93
N GLU A 96 7.47 -13.60 -7.02
CA GLU A 96 6.38 -13.07 -7.83
C GLU A 96 5.07 -13.06 -7.08
N LEU A 97 4.80 -14.10 -6.28
CA LEU A 97 3.62 -14.16 -5.42
C LEU A 97 3.72 -13.12 -4.30
N LEU A 98 4.90 -12.98 -3.70
CA LEU A 98 5.17 -11.97 -2.69
C LEU A 98 4.91 -10.55 -3.22
N HIS A 99 5.41 -10.24 -4.42
CA HIS A 99 5.14 -8.96 -5.06
C HIS A 99 3.66 -8.77 -5.37
N ARG A 100 2.97 -9.78 -5.91
CA ARG A 100 1.51 -9.70 -6.18
C ARG A 100 0.69 -9.43 -4.93
N VAL A 101 0.99 -10.13 -3.83
CA VAL A 101 0.34 -9.89 -2.53
C VAL A 101 0.62 -8.47 -2.04
N THR A 102 1.86 -7.99 -2.16
CA THR A 102 2.22 -6.60 -1.85
C THR A 102 1.37 -5.62 -2.67
N THR A 103 1.31 -5.80 -4.00
CA THR A 103 0.58 -4.90 -4.89
C THR A 103 -0.90 -4.82 -4.54
N VAL A 104 -1.56 -5.96 -4.31
CA VAL A 104 -2.98 -5.99 -3.95
C VAL A 104 -3.22 -5.45 -2.54
N ALA A 105 -2.29 -5.68 -1.60
CA ALA A 105 -2.39 -5.16 -0.24
C ALA A 105 -2.37 -3.63 -0.16
N THR A 106 -1.80 -2.94 -1.16
CA THR A 106 -1.75 -1.48 -1.14
C THR A 106 -3.11 -0.82 -1.37
N GLY A 107 -4.05 -1.50 -2.03
CA GLY A 107 -5.38 -0.97 -2.33
C GLY A 107 -6.42 -1.21 -1.24
N GLY A 108 -6.05 -1.74 -0.08
CA GLY A 108 -6.99 -1.98 1.01
C GLY A 108 -7.25 -0.70 1.82
N LEU A 109 -6.32 -0.34 2.69
CA LEU A 109 -6.51 0.81 3.60
C LEU A 109 -6.09 2.17 3.01
N ASP A 110 -5.60 2.24 1.77
CA ASP A 110 -5.17 3.52 1.19
C ASP A 110 -6.30 4.54 1.04
N SER A 111 -7.53 4.06 0.85
CA SER A 111 -8.73 4.85 0.55
C SER A 111 -9.54 5.25 1.81
N LEU A 112 -8.85 5.40 2.95
CA LEU A 112 -9.41 5.93 4.19
C LEU A 112 -9.78 7.43 4.05
N PRO A 113 -10.57 8.02 4.98
CA PRO A 113 -11.18 9.35 4.78
C PRO A 113 -10.19 10.50 4.53
N HIS A 114 -8.94 10.36 4.99
CA HIS A 114 -7.85 11.31 4.81
C HIS A 114 -7.12 11.17 3.45
N ASN A 115 -7.47 10.19 2.63
CA ASN A 115 -6.93 10.01 1.29
C ASN A 115 -7.21 11.23 0.40
N GLY A 116 -6.15 11.80 -0.19
CA GLY A 116 -6.26 13.01 -1.01
C GLY A 116 -7.11 12.84 -2.28
N ALA A 117 -7.11 11.65 -2.90
CA ALA A 117 -7.95 11.34 -4.06
C ALA A 117 -9.43 11.26 -3.68
N VAL A 118 -9.76 10.68 -2.52
CA VAL A 118 -11.13 10.65 -1.98
C VAL A 118 -11.62 12.08 -1.70
N VAL A 119 -10.81 12.91 -1.02
CA VAL A 119 -11.14 14.31 -0.74
C VAL A 119 -11.37 15.09 -2.05
N THR A 120 -10.50 14.90 -3.04
CA THR A 120 -10.61 15.57 -4.34
C THR A 120 -11.85 15.12 -5.12
N LEU A 121 -12.14 13.81 -5.13
CA LEU A 121 -13.33 13.25 -5.76
C LEU A 121 -14.61 13.87 -5.17
N LEU A 122 -14.71 13.90 -3.84
CA LEU A 122 -15.86 14.48 -3.14
C LEU A 122 -16.03 15.96 -3.45
N ALA A 123 -14.93 16.72 -3.49
CA ALA A 123 -14.95 18.13 -3.85
C ALA A 123 -15.43 18.36 -5.31
N ILE A 124 -14.98 17.53 -6.26
CA ILE A 124 -15.42 17.61 -7.66
C ILE A 124 -16.90 17.23 -7.80
N CYS A 125 -17.35 16.21 -7.07
CA CYS A 125 -18.73 15.74 -7.10
C CYS A 125 -19.70 16.63 -6.28
N GLY A 126 -19.18 17.57 -5.49
CA GLY A 126 -20.00 18.41 -4.60
C GLY A 126 -20.67 17.63 -3.47
N LEU A 127 -20.08 16.51 -3.04
CA LEU A 127 -20.60 15.63 -1.98
C LEU A 127 -19.73 15.74 -0.73
N SER A 128 -20.34 15.56 0.44
CA SER A 128 -19.62 15.41 1.70
C SER A 128 -19.22 13.95 1.94
N HIS A 129 -18.20 13.72 2.79
CA HIS A 129 -17.84 12.36 3.24
C HIS A 129 -19.04 11.62 3.81
N ARG A 130 -19.94 12.30 4.53
CA ARG A 130 -21.11 11.64 5.12
C ARG A 130 -22.06 11.06 4.07
N GLU A 131 -22.12 11.67 2.89
CA GLU A 131 -23.04 11.27 1.82
C GLU A 131 -22.49 10.11 1.00
N ALA A 132 -21.21 10.15 0.62
CA ALA A 132 -20.64 9.21 -0.37
C ALA A 132 -19.55 8.28 0.17
N TYR A 133 -18.99 8.53 1.36
CA TYR A 133 -17.86 7.72 1.85
C TYR A 133 -18.23 6.26 2.08
N LYS A 134 -19.49 5.95 2.40
CA LYS A 134 -19.93 4.56 2.55
C LYS A 134 -19.75 3.77 1.25
N ASP A 135 -20.13 4.34 0.12
CA ASP A 135 -20.00 3.69 -1.18
C ASP A 135 -18.53 3.53 -1.57
N ILE A 136 -17.72 4.57 -1.32
CA ILE A 136 -16.27 4.54 -1.50
C ILE A 136 -15.65 3.44 -0.63
N PHE A 137 -16.01 3.35 0.65
CA PHE A 137 -15.48 2.33 1.54
C PHE A 137 -15.81 0.91 1.07
N MET A 138 -17.03 0.68 0.58
CA MET A 138 -17.41 -0.65 0.07
C MET A 138 -16.57 -1.04 -1.14
N VAL A 139 -16.38 -0.13 -2.10
CA VAL A 139 -15.69 -0.42 -3.38
C VAL A 139 -14.16 -0.36 -3.26
N ALA A 140 -13.64 0.58 -2.48
CA ALA A 140 -12.22 0.91 -2.43
C ALA A 140 -11.51 0.44 -1.15
N VAL A 141 -12.21 -0.16 -0.19
CA VAL A 141 -11.59 -0.75 1.01
C VAL A 141 -12.05 -2.19 1.20
N LEU A 142 -13.37 -2.42 1.30
CA LEU A 142 -13.89 -3.75 1.63
C LEU A 142 -13.60 -4.79 0.54
N PHE A 143 -13.95 -4.51 -0.72
CA PHE A 143 -13.69 -5.46 -1.80
C PHE A 143 -12.20 -5.71 -2.05
N PRO A 144 -11.30 -4.71 -2.02
CA PRO A 144 -9.86 -4.95 -2.08
C PRO A 144 -9.33 -5.83 -0.94
N ILE A 145 -9.78 -5.63 0.29
CA ILE A 145 -9.40 -6.49 1.43
C ILE A 145 -9.90 -7.93 1.24
N LEU A 146 -11.11 -8.11 0.69
CA LEU A 146 -11.63 -9.44 0.35
C LEU A 146 -10.82 -10.11 -0.77
N ALA A 147 -10.47 -9.35 -1.81
CA ALA A 147 -9.64 -9.83 -2.92
C ALA A 147 -8.24 -10.23 -2.44
N LEU A 148 -7.65 -9.44 -1.54
CA LEU A 148 -6.38 -9.74 -0.89
C LEU A 148 -6.46 -11.03 -0.06
N THR A 149 -7.53 -11.18 0.72
CA THR A 149 -7.75 -12.37 1.54
C THR A 149 -7.83 -13.62 0.66
N LEU A 150 -8.60 -13.56 -0.43
CA LEU A 150 -8.66 -14.62 -1.43
C LEU A 150 -7.29 -14.91 -2.06
N LEU A 151 -6.55 -13.87 -2.47
CA LEU A 151 -5.22 -14.01 -3.06
C LEU A 151 -4.24 -14.70 -2.11
N VAL A 152 -4.24 -14.33 -0.83
CA VAL A 152 -3.36 -14.93 0.18
C VAL A 152 -3.74 -16.40 0.43
N ILE A 153 -5.04 -16.72 0.48
CA ILE A 153 -5.52 -18.10 0.62
C ILE A 153 -5.11 -18.94 -0.59
N LEU A 154 -5.43 -18.49 -1.82
CA LEU A 154 -5.04 -19.21 -3.03
C LEU A 154 -3.52 -19.33 -3.15
N GLY A 155 -2.78 -18.26 -2.85
CA GLY A 155 -1.33 -18.25 -2.92
C GLY A 155 -0.68 -19.21 -1.92
N SER A 156 -1.29 -19.35 -0.75
CA SER A 156 -0.82 -20.29 0.28
C SER A 156 -1.13 -21.76 -0.06
N VAL A 157 -2.22 -22.03 -0.81
CA VAL A 157 -2.66 -23.40 -1.13
C VAL A 157 -2.12 -23.89 -2.49
N LEU A 158 -2.12 -23.02 -3.50
CA LEU A 158 -1.78 -23.34 -4.89
C LEU A 158 -0.38 -22.89 -5.29
N GLY A 159 0.28 -22.06 -4.48
CA GLY A 159 1.58 -21.48 -4.79
C GLY A 159 1.50 -20.29 -5.74
N SER A 160 2.52 -20.12 -6.59
CA SER A 160 2.58 -19.04 -7.58
C SER A 160 1.76 -19.41 -8.82
N PHE A 161 0.63 -18.72 -9.04
CA PHE A 161 -0.25 -18.91 -10.21
C PHE A 161 -0.42 -17.65 -11.05
#